data_AF-A0A9Q0P0Z2-F1
#
_entry.id   AF-A0A9Q0P0Z2-F1
#
_cell.length_a   1.000
_cell.length_b   1.000
_cell.length_c   1.000
_cell.angle_alpha   90.00
_cell.angle_beta   90.00
_cell.angle_gamma   90.00
#
_symmetry.space_group_name_H-M   'P 1'
#
loop_
_entity.id
_entity.type
_entity.pdbx_description
1 polymer ?
#
loop_
_entity_poly.entity_id
_entity_poly.type
_entity_poly.pdbx_seq_one_letter_code
_entity_poly.pdbx_strand_id
1 'polypeptide(L)'
;MGGSSLTELSFPQKDLLEPLFTASKSSDLKETLEILIAIAKTDDGRADLASKNTLPAALKLITHLLNNLFDHEYLSLSLRLTRNLCAGEVANQKSFIELNGVGILLTVLRIKKVASSEPDCGIIRIGLQVLANVSLAGKEHQQAIWGGLFPDELYMLAKVRSQETCDPLCMIIYGCCDGSPELVLQLCGGQGLPIVVEIIRTASLVGFGEEWLKLLLSRICLEDIYFPPLFLENTWSEAFEFGSRAESRLPTGFAVIDVLGYSLTILRDVCANNGGVGIDKKFEPPQTIRKAMNQAGNQEATTSYSPKVCPYKGFRRDLVAVIGNCAYRRKHVQDDIRQKNGMLLMLQQCVTDEDNPFLREWGIWSMRNLLEGNSENQQAVAELEIQGSVDMPELTGLGLKVEVDQNTRLAKLVNIT
;
A
#
# COMPACT_ATOMS: atom_id res chain seq x y z
N MET A 1 -42.90 46.07 5.89
CA MET A 1 -42.45 45.23 7.03
C MET A 1 -43.38 44.03 7.11
N GLY A 2 -42.91 42.88 6.66
CA GLY A 2 -43.62 41.61 6.74
C GLY A 2 -42.54 40.54 6.72
N GLY A 3 -42.10 40.14 7.91
CA GLY A 3 -41.07 39.12 8.09
C GLY A 3 -41.66 37.75 7.79
N SER A 4 -41.31 37.18 6.65
CA SER A 4 -41.38 35.75 6.41
C SER A 4 -40.30 35.07 7.25
N SER A 5 -40.74 34.32 8.26
CA SER A 5 -39.91 33.46 9.09
C SER A 5 -39.26 32.37 8.23
N LEU A 6 -37.95 32.18 8.40
CA LEU A 6 -37.10 31.15 7.78
C LEU A 6 -37.40 29.72 8.31
N THR A 7 -38.66 29.32 8.45
CA THR A 7 -39.04 28.04 9.11
C THR A 7 -39.74 27.01 8.23
N GLU A 8 -39.84 27.20 6.91
CA GLU A 8 -40.50 26.23 6.00
C GLU A 8 -39.55 25.48 5.03
N LEU A 9 -38.23 25.59 5.21
CA LEU A 9 -37.25 24.87 4.38
C LEU A 9 -36.25 24.15 5.28
N SER A 10 -36.28 22.81 5.38
CA SER A 10 -35.06 21.98 5.59
C SER A 10 -35.27 20.51 5.98
N PHE A 11 -36.47 20.01 6.30
CA PHE A 11 -36.63 18.61 6.72
C PHE A 11 -37.47 17.77 5.73
N PRO A 12 -37.15 16.47 5.57
CA PRO A 12 -37.89 15.61 4.66
C PRO A 12 -39.37 15.51 5.05
N GLN A 13 -40.24 15.26 4.06
CA GLN A 13 -41.66 15.02 4.31
C GLN A 13 -41.84 13.96 5.40
N LYS A 14 -42.81 14.17 6.29
CA LYS A 14 -43.04 13.32 7.47
C LYS A 14 -43.19 11.83 7.10
N ASP A 15 -43.76 11.55 5.93
CA ASP A 15 -43.94 10.21 5.37
C ASP A 15 -42.60 9.49 5.07
N LEU A 16 -41.53 10.23 4.78
CA LEU A 16 -40.19 9.67 4.58
C LEU A 16 -39.58 9.15 5.89
N LEU A 17 -39.91 9.80 7.00
CA LEU A 17 -39.33 9.55 8.32
C LEU A 17 -40.20 8.64 9.19
N GLU A 18 -41.45 8.40 8.80
CA GLU A 18 -42.38 7.55 9.54
C GLU A 18 -41.79 6.16 9.91
N PRO A 19 -41.07 5.45 9.01
CA PRO A 19 -40.48 4.15 9.38
C PRO A 19 -39.40 4.30 10.46
N LEU A 20 -38.64 5.39 10.46
CA LEU A 20 -37.61 5.66 11.46
C LEU A 20 -38.24 6.02 12.81
N PHE A 21 -39.23 6.91 12.81
CA PHE A 21 -39.97 7.31 14.01
C PHE A 21 -40.73 6.15 14.65
N THR A 22 -41.34 5.29 13.83
CA THR A 22 -42.06 4.11 14.32
C THR A 22 -41.10 3.12 14.96
N ALA A 23 -39.93 2.91 14.36
CA ALA A 23 -38.91 2.00 14.88
C ALA A 23 -38.26 2.52 16.18
N SER A 24 -38.05 3.83 16.31
CA SER A 24 -37.44 4.46 17.50
C SER A 24 -38.45 4.74 18.62
N LYS A 25 -39.74 4.87 18.29
CA LYS A 25 -40.79 5.41 19.16
C LYS A 25 -40.52 6.87 19.61
N SER A 26 -39.76 7.62 18.83
CA SER A 26 -39.52 9.06 19.02
C SER A 26 -40.09 9.85 17.84
N SER A 27 -40.40 11.13 18.08
CA SER A 27 -40.83 12.10 17.07
C SER A 27 -39.75 13.11 16.71
N ASP A 28 -38.63 13.11 17.43
CA ASP A 28 -37.45 13.95 17.14
C ASP A 28 -36.46 13.16 16.27
N LEU A 29 -35.95 13.77 15.20
CA LEU A 29 -35.11 13.05 14.25
C LEU A 29 -33.74 12.71 14.83
N LYS A 30 -33.14 13.61 15.61
CA LYS A 30 -31.82 13.39 16.19
C LYS A 30 -31.90 12.26 17.23
N GLU A 31 -32.84 12.34 18.15
CA GLU A 31 -33.11 11.30 19.14
C GLU A 31 -33.44 9.96 18.46
N THR A 32 -34.25 9.99 17.39
CA THR A 32 -34.57 8.80 16.60
C THR A 32 -33.32 8.13 16.04
N LEU A 33 -32.42 8.88 15.40
CA LEU A 33 -31.19 8.32 14.85
C LEU A 33 -30.29 7.76 15.96
N GLU A 34 -30.16 8.46 17.10
CA GLU A 34 -29.36 8.00 18.24
C GLU A 34 -29.90 6.70 18.85
N ILE A 35 -31.22 6.58 19.03
CA ILE A 35 -31.88 5.36 19.51
C ILE A 35 -31.65 4.20 18.54
N LEU A 36 -31.88 4.41 17.24
CA LEU A 36 -31.72 3.36 16.23
C LEU A 36 -30.26 2.91 16.10
N ILE A 37 -29.30 3.85 16.19
CA ILE A 37 -27.87 3.53 16.24
C ILE A 37 -27.55 2.63 17.43
N ALA A 38 -28.15 2.90 18.60
CA ALA A 38 -27.96 2.11 19.80
C ALA A 38 -28.54 0.69 19.66
N ILE A 39 -29.76 0.56 19.11
CA ILE A 39 -30.40 -0.74 18.85
C ILE A 39 -29.56 -1.58 17.89
N ALA A 40 -29.10 -0.97 16.78
CA ALA A 40 -28.34 -1.63 15.74
C ALA A 40 -26.92 -2.10 16.16
N LYS A 41 -26.49 -1.86 17.42
CA LYS A 41 -25.22 -2.41 17.95
C LYS A 41 -25.28 -3.90 18.22
N THR A 42 -26.48 -4.47 18.38
CA THR A 42 -26.69 -5.89 18.69
C THR A 42 -27.22 -6.64 17.49
N ASP A 43 -26.94 -7.93 17.38
CA ASP A 43 -27.38 -8.76 16.25
C ASP A 43 -28.91 -8.84 16.19
N ASP A 44 -29.56 -9.08 17.34
CA ASP A 44 -31.02 -9.09 17.47
C ASP A 44 -31.65 -7.74 17.09
N GLY A 45 -31.02 -6.63 17.49
CA GLY A 45 -31.49 -5.29 17.14
C GLY A 45 -31.38 -5.02 15.64
N ARG A 46 -30.33 -5.52 14.96
CA ARG A 46 -30.21 -5.38 13.51
C ARG A 46 -31.26 -6.20 12.76
N ALA A 47 -31.52 -7.42 13.20
CA ALA A 47 -32.56 -8.28 12.63
C ALA A 47 -33.97 -7.68 12.81
N ASP A 48 -34.27 -7.15 14.00
CA ASP A 48 -35.54 -6.44 14.27
C ASP A 48 -35.70 -5.21 13.36
N LEU A 49 -34.68 -4.37 13.23
CA LEU A 49 -34.71 -3.20 12.35
C LEU A 49 -34.76 -3.56 10.86
N ALA A 50 -34.15 -4.68 10.45
CA ALA A 50 -34.28 -5.21 9.10
C ALA A 50 -35.74 -5.55 8.78
N SER A 51 -36.45 -6.21 9.72
CA SER A 51 -37.88 -6.54 9.55
C SER A 51 -38.79 -5.31 9.42
N LYS A 52 -38.33 -4.15 9.94
CA LYS A 52 -39.05 -2.87 9.92
C LYS A 52 -38.65 -1.96 8.74
N ASN A 53 -37.86 -2.45 7.78
CA ASN A 53 -37.39 -1.68 6.63
C ASN A 53 -36.66 -0.37 7.02
N THR A 54 -35.92 -0.38 8.13
CA THR A 54 -35.20 0.81 8.63
C THR A 54 -34.08 1.25 7.67
N LEU A 55 -33.38 0.30 7.04
CA LEU A 55 -32.31 0.60 6.08
C LEU A 55 -32.80 1.40 4.85
N PRO A 56 -33.87 0.99 4.13
CA PRO A 56 -34.43 1.78 3.04
C PRO A 56 -34.75 3.23 3.43
N ALA A 57 -35.31 3.44 4.64
CA ALA A 57 -35.63 4.77 5.13
C ALA A 57 -34.35 5.59 5.43
N ALA A 58 -33.32 4.96 6.01
CA ALA A 58 -32.03 5.60 6.24
C ALA A 58 -31.33 6.02 4.93
N LEU A 59 -31.35 5.17 3.89
CA LEU A 59 -30.79 5.51 2.58
C LEU A 59 -31.52 6.68 1.92
N LYS A 60 -32.86 6.70 1.97
CA LYS A 60 -33.66 7.83 1.46
C LYS A 60 -33.36 9.12 2.21
N LEU A 61 -33.18 9.06 3.53
CA LEU A 61 -32.77 10.21 4.33
C LEU A 61 -31.38 10.73 3.90
N ILE A 62 -30.40 9.85 3.71
CA ILE A 62 -29.07 10.24 3.19
C ILE A 62 -29.21 10.95 1.84
N THR A 63 -29.99 10.40 0.90
CA THR A 63 -30.22 11.04 -0.41
C THR A 63 -30.86 12.41 -0.27
N HIS A 64 -31.81 12.59 0.64
CA HIS A 64 -32.42 13.90 0.90
C HIS A 64 -31.41 14.90 1.47
N LEU A 65 -30.60 14.47 2.45
CA LEU A 65 -29.58 15.30 3.09
C LEU A 65 -28.47 15.73 2.11
N LEU A 66 -28.16 14.91 1.10
CA LEU A 66 -27.22 15.29 0.04
C LEU A 66 -27.66 16.51 -0.77
N ASN A 67 -28.97 16.74 -0.91
CA ASN A 67 -29.51 17.90 -1.61
C ASN A 67 -29.48 19.18 -0.75
N ASN A 68 -29.26 19.05 0.55
CA ASN A 68 -29.24 20.14 1.52
C ASN A 68 -27.85 20.23 2.17
N LEU A 69 -26.93 20.96 1.52
CA LEU A 69 -25.47 20.98 1.74
C LEU A 69 -24.97 21.30 3.17
N PHE A 70 -25.84 21.62 4.14
CA PHE A 70 -25.44 22.22 5.41
C PHE A 70 -25.58 21.33 6.64
N ASP A 71 -26.13 20.12 6.53
CA ASP A 71 -26.39 19.30 7.72
C ASP A 71 -25.43 18.11 7.91
N HIS A 72 -24.20 18.43 8.31
CA HIS A 72 -23.16 17.42 8.58
C HIS A 72 -23.51 16.51 9.76
N GLU A 73 -24.29 16.99 10.73
CA GLU A 73 -24.64 16.22 11.93
C GLU A 73 -25.61 15.08 11.59
N TYR A 74 -26.73 15.38 10.92
CA TYR A 74 -27.72 14.37 10.57
C TYR A 74 -27.22 13.42 9.48
N LEU A 75 -26.37 13.90 8.56
CA LEU A 75 -25.71 13.02 7.59
C LEU A 75 -24.78 12.03 8.28
N SER A 76 -23.96 12.50 9.23
CA SER A 76 -23.09 11.64 10.03
C SER A 76 -23.89 10.60 10.83
N LEU A 77 -24.97 11.00 11.49
CA LEU A 77 -25.85 10.08 12.23
C LEU A 77 -26.50 9.04 11.30
N SER A 78 -27.01 9.47 10.14
CA SER A 78 -27.64 8.57 9.16
C SER A 78 -26.65 7.54 8.58
N LEU A 79 -25.42 7.96 8.31
CA LEU A 79 -24.34 7.07 7.86
C LEU A 79 -23.92 6.10 8.98
N ARG A 80 -23.82 6.56 10.23
CA ARG A 80 -23.53 5.69 11.39
C ARG A 80 -24.61 4.64 11.61
N LEU A 81 -25.88 5.02 11.44
CA LEU A 81 -27.01 4.08 11.48
C LEU A 81 -26.87 3.04 10.36
N THR A 82 -26.69 3.49 9.12
CA THR A 82 -26.54 2.62 7.94
C THR A 82 -25.38 1.64 8.11
N ARG A 83 -24.23 2.11 8.60
CA ARG A 83 -23.06 1.27 8.88
C ARG A 83 -23.40 0.16 9.87
N ASN A 84 -24.08 0.50 10.96
CA ASN A 84 -24.48 -0.47 11.96
C ASN A 84 -25.50 -1.46 11.37
N LEU A 85 -26.51 -0.98 10.65
CA LEU A 85 -27.53 -1.84 10.01
C LEU A 85 -26.92 -2.86 9.04
N CYS A 86 -25.86 -2.51 8.32
CA CYS A 86 -25.17 -3.41 7.39
C CYS A 86 -24.11 -4.32 8.04
N ALA A 87 -23.88 -4.24 9.36
CA ALA A 87 -22.84 -5.02 10.02
C ALA A 87 -23.27 -6.49 10.20
N GLY A 88 -22.90 -7.37 9.26
CA GLY A 88 -23.17 -8.80 9.37
C GLY A 88 -24.66 -9.20 9.27
N GLU A 89 -25.54 -8.26 8.94
CA GLU A 89 -26.96 -8.52 8.72
C GLU A 89 -27.24 -8.67 7.22
N VAL A 90 -27.38 -9.93 6.77
CA VAL A 90 -27.45 -10.30 5.35
C VAL A 90 -28.64 -9.67 4.63
N ALA A 91 -29.80 -9.56 5.31
CA ALA A 91 -30.99 -8.96 4.70
C ALA A 91 -30.75 -7.48 4.36
N ASN A 92 -30.11 -6.75 5.28
CA ASN A 92 -29.75 -5.35 5.08
C ASN A 92 -28.64 -5.20 4.02
N GLN A 93 -27.60 -6.02 4.06
CA GLN A 93 -26.51 -5.98 3.07
C GLN A 93 -27.02 -6.20 1.65
N LYS A 94 -27.95 -7.15 1.45
CA LYS A 94 -28.59 -7.40 0.16
C LYS A 94 -29.47 -6.22 -0.27
N SER A 95 -30.34 -5.75 0.62
CA SER A 95 -31.21 -4.60 0.35
C SER A 95 -30.41 -3.33 0.03
N PHE A 96 -29.24 -3.15 0.65
CA PHE A 96 -28.32 -2.05 0.35
C PHE A 96 -27.88 -2.05 -1.12
N ILE A 97 -27.56 -3.21 -1.70
CA ILE A 97 -27.19 -3.33 -3.11
C ILE A 97 -28.41 -3.06 -4.01
N GLU A 98 -29.55 -3.70 -3.71
CA GLU A 98 -30.80 -3.55 -4.49
C GLU A 98 -31.28 -2.09 -4.56
N LEU A 99 -31.02 -1.29 -3.51
CA LEU A 99 -31.40 0.11 -3.41
C LEU A 99 -30.32 1.08 -3.92
N ASN A 100 -29.32 0.60 -4.66
CA ASN A 100 -28.20 1.40 -5.16
C ASN A 100 -27.44 2.15 -4.05
N GLY A 101 -27.30 1.52 -2.88
CA GLY A 101 -26.58 2.08 -1.73
C GLY A 101 -25.13 2.43 -2.05
N VAL A 102 -24.47 1.64 -2.91
CA VAL A 102 -23.11 1.93 -3.40
C VAL A 102 -23.10 3.30 -4.11
N GLY A 103 -23.99 3.54 -5.06
CA GLY A 103 -24.06 4.82 -5.80
C GLY A 103 -24.38 6.02 -4.90
N ILE A 104 -25.25 5.84 -3.90
CA ILE A 104 -25.56 6.87 -2.90
C ILE A 104 -24.30 7.23 -2.11
N LEU A 105 -23.57 6.24 -1.59
CA LEU A 105 -22.36 6.49 -0.82
C LEU A 105 -21.23 7.09 -1.66
N LEU A 106 -21.03 6.64 -2.91
CA LEU A 106 -20.05 7.26 -3.80
C LEU A 106 -20.34 8.75 -4.03
N THR A 107 -21.62 9.12 -4.09
CA THR A 107 -22.03 10.52 -4.19
C THR A 107 -21.68 11.30 -2.92
N VAL A 108 -21.91 10.72 -1.73
CA VAL A 108 -21.46 11.30 -0.44
C VAL A 108 -19.95 11.51 -0.45
N LEU A 109 -19.18 10.48 -0.82
CA LEU A 109 -17.71 10.51 -0.83
C LEU A 109 -17.18 11.57 -1.79
N ARG A 110 -17.74 11.68 -3.00
CA ARG A 110 -17.36 12.71 -3.99
C ARG A 110 -17.64 14.12 -3.48
N ILE A 111 -18.85 14.36 -2.96
CA ILE A 111 -19.22 15.68 -2.43
C ILE A 111 -18.30 16.05 -1.28
N LYS A 112 -18.11 15.17 -0.30
CA LYS A 112 -17.31 15.48 0.90
C LYS A 112 -15.80 15.49 0.67
N LYS A 113 -15.33 14.96 -0.47
CA LYS A 113 -13.97 15.17 -0.96
C LYS A 113 -13.78 16.53 -1.65
N VAL A 114 -14.77 17.01 -2.43
CA VAL A 114 -14.63 18.18 -3.32
C VAL A 114 -15.22 19.47 -2.74
N ALA A 115 -16.16 19.38 -1.79
CA ALA A 115 -16.96 20.53 -1.33
C ALA A 115 -16.20 21.56 -0.47
N SER A 116 -14.98 21.27 -0.02
CA SER A 116 -14.21 22.15 0.86
C SER A 116 -12.71 22.12 0.53
N SER A 117 -11.98 23.16 0.93
CA SER A 117 -10.51 23.23 0.82
C SER A 117 -9.79 22.07 1.54
N GLU A 118 -10.48 21.42 2.47
CA GLU A 118 -10.05 20.20 3.15
C GLU A 118 -11.17 19.14 3.13
N PRO A 119 -10.85 17.85 2.88
CA PRO A 119 -11.83 16.77 2.86
C PRO A 119 -12.40 16.47 4.25
N ASP A 120 -13.72 16.25 4.36
CA ASP A 120 -14.38 15.82 5.60
C ASP A 120 -14.08 14.33 5.87
N CYS A 121 -12.91 14.08 6.46
CA CYS A 121 -12.39 12.75 6.71
C CYS A 121 -13.30 11.92 7.63
N GLY A 122 -14.06 12.56 8.52
CA GLY A 122 -14.98 11.88 9.44
C GLY A 122 -16.16 11.27 8.69
N ILE A 123 -16.81 12.02 7.80
CA ILE A 123 -17.89 11.51 6.97
C ILE A 123 -17.38 10.48 5.95
N ILE A 124 -16.24 10.76 5.31
CA ILE A 124 -15.59 9.83 4.37
C ILE A 124 -15.32 8.49 5.04
N ARG A 125 -14.72 8.50 6.25
CA ARG A 125 -14.45 7.29 7.03
C ARG A 125 -15.72 6.50 7.27
N ILE A 126 -16.80 7.12 7.76
CA ILE A 126 -18.05 6.40 8.06
C ILE A 126 -18.64 5.81 6.77
N GLY A 127 -18.64 6.56 5.67
CA GLY A 127 -19.09 6.06 4.36
C GLY A 127 -18.31 4.84 3.89
N LEU A 128 -16.97 4.88 3.99
CA LEU A 128 -16.13 3.72 3.68
C LEU A 128 -16.39 2.54 4.62
N GLN A 129 -16.61 2.79 5.91
CA GLN A 129 -16.96 1.72 6.86
C GLN A 129 -18.29 1.03 6.52
N VAL A 130 -19.27 1.74 5.95
CA VAL A 130 -20.50 1.10 5.43
C VAL A 130 -20.15 0.15 4.28
N LEU A 131 -19.37 0.61 3.29
CA LEU A 131 -18.96 -0.22 2.16
C LEU A 131 -18.13 -1.43 2.61
N ALA A 132 -17.25 -1.26 3.60
CA ALA A 132 -16.47 -2.36 4.18
C ALA A 132 -17.37 -3.40 4.85
N ASN A 133 -18.40 -3.00 5.59
CA ASN A 133 -19.36 -3.94 6.17
C ASN A 133 -20.14 -4.72 5.10
N VAL A 134 -20.44 -4.08 3.97
CA VAL A 134 -21.15 -4.72 2.86
C VAL A 134 -20.23 -5.61 2.03
N SER A 135 -18.94 -5.28 1.87
CA SER A 135 -17.98 -6.11 1.12
C SER A 135 -17.70 -7.47 1.76
N LEU A 136 -17.97 -7.61 3.07
CA LEU A 136 -17.85 -8.88 3.80
C LEU A 136 -19.03 -9.85 3.57
N ALA A 137 -20.10 -9.42 2.88
CA ALA A 137 -21.31 -10.22 2.71
C ALA A 137 -21.21 -11.32 1.65
N GLY A 138 -20.26 -11.21 0.71
CA GLY A 138 -19.99 -12.21 -0.32
C GLY A 138 -19.73 -11.63 -1.71
N LYS A 139 -19.47 -12.52 -2.68
CA LYS A 139 -18.93 -12.17 -4.00
C LYS A 139 -19.77 -11.16 -4.80
N GLU A 140 -21.09 -11.29 -4.77
CA GLU A 140 -21.99 -10.34 -5.47
C GLU A 140 -21.83 -8.90 -4.94
N HIS A 141 -21.75 -8.75 -3.62
CA HIS A 141 -21.58 -7.46 -2.95
C HIS A 141 -20.19 -6.88 -3.25
N GLN A 142 -19.14 -7.73 -3.19
CA GLN A 142 -17.77 -7.35 -3.54
C GLN A 142 -17.69 -6.84 -4.98
N GLN A 143 -18.33 -7.52 -5.93
CA GLN A 143 -18.37 -7.11 -7.34
C GLN A 143 -19.12 -5.79 -7.55
N ALA A 144 -20.27 -5.59 -6.90
CA ALA A 144 -21.02 -4.35 -6.98
C ALA A 144 -20.21 -3.15 -6.41
N ILE A 145 -19.54 -3.36 -5.27
CA ILE A 145 -18.67 -2.34 -4.65
C ILE A 145 -17.46 -2.07 -5.54
N TRP A 146 -16.78 -3.11 -6.03
CA TRP A 146 -15.61 -2.97 -6.89
C TRP A 146 -15.96 -2.24 -8.19
N GLY A 147 -17.06 -2.60 -8.85
CA GLY A 147 -17.50 -1.95 -10.08
C GLY A 147 -17.88 -0.47 -9.91
N GLY A 148 -18.27 -0.05 -8.70
CA GLY A 148 -18.50 1.36 -8.38
C GLY A 148 -17.24 2.13 -8.01
N LEU A 149 -16.23 1.46 -7.44
CA LEU A 149 -15.03 2.09 -6.90
C LEU A 149 -13.84 2.10 -7.88
N PHE A 150 -13.60 1.01 -8.59
CA PHE A 150 -12.43 0.84 -9.43
C PHE A 150 -12.64 1.45 -10.83
N PRO A 151 -11.64 2.12 -11.44
CA PRO A 151 -10.36 2.52 -10.85
C PRO A 151 -10.40 3.93 -10.22
N ASP A 152 -11.22 4.84 -10.76
CA ASP A 152 -11.08 6.28 -10.53
C ASP A 152 -11.43 6.70 -9.10
N GLU A 153 -12.50 6.15 -8.52
CA GLU A 153 -12.89 6.50 -7.15
C GLU A 153 -11.88 5.99 -6.14
N LEU A 154 -11.34 4.77 -6.32
CA LEU A 154 -10.26 4.25 -5.49
C LEU A 154 -9.03 5.15 -5.55
N TYR A 155 -8.58 5.54 -6.76
CA TYR A 155 -7.44 6.44 -6.91
C TYR A 155 -7.69 7.80 -6.24
N MET A 156 -8.91 8.33 -6.40
CA MET A 156 -9.33 9.56 -5.77
C MET A 156 -9.32 9.44 -4.24
N LEU A 157 -9.88 8.39 -3.67
CA LEU A 157 -9.91 8.17 -2.22
C LEU A 157 -8.51 7.91 -1.66
N ALA A 158 -7.66 7.19 -2.40
CA ALA A 158 -6.27 6.94 -2.02
C ALA A 158 -5.46 8.24 -1.86
N LYS A 159 -5.79 9.31 -2.60
CA LYS A 159 -5.13 10.63 -2.46
C LYS A 159 -5.49 11.40 -1.18
N VAL A 160 -6.53 10.99 -0.46
CA VAL A 160 -6.93 11.66 0.79
C VAL A 160 -5.89 11.33 1.87
N ARG A 161 -5.11 12.34 2.30
CA ARG A 161 -4.04 12.20 3.29
C ARG A 161 -4.60 12.08 4.71
N SER A 162 -5.30 10.98 4.98
CA SER A 162 -5.89 10.71 6.29
C SER A 162 -5.88 9.23 6.61
N GLN A 163 -5.35 8.90 7.79
CA GLN A 163 -5.33 7.54 8.31
C GLN A 163 -6.76 6.97 8.44
N GLU A 164 -7.70 7.83 8.85
CA GLU A 164 -9.13 7.51 8.97
C GLU A 164 -9.78 7.09 7.65
N THR A 165 -9.21 7.51 6.52
CA THR A 165 -9.69 7.13 5.18
C THR A 165 -8.90 5.94 4.62
N CYS A 166 -7.59 5.90 4.84
CA CYS A 166 -6.70 4.88 4.29
C CYS A 166 -7.02 3.48 4.82
N ASP A 167 -7.22 3.34 6.14
CA ASP A 167 -7.47 2.05 6.79
C ASP A 167 -8.74 1.35 6.25
N PRO A 168 -9.94 1.99 6.26
CA PRO A 168 -11.14 1.36 5.71
C PRO A 168 -11.09 1.17 4.19
N LEU A 169 -10.35 2.02 3.46
CA LEU A 169 -10.13 1.82 2.02
C LEU A 169 -9.35 0.52 1.77
N CYS A 170 -8.29 0.28 2.54
CA CYS A 170 -7.51 -0.97 2.47
C CYS A 170 -8.37 -2.18 2.82
N MET A 171 -9.24 -2.07 3.83
CA MET A 171 -10.17 -3.12 4.22
C MET A 171 -11.13 -3.49 3.07
N ILE A 172 -11.70 -2.49 2.38
CA ILE A 172 -12.59 -2.73 1.23
C ILE A 172 -11.84 -3.44 0.11
N ILE A 173 -10.66 -2.94 -0.27
CA ILE A 173 -9.86 -3.53 -1.37
C ILE A 173 -9.48 -4.96 -1.02
N TYR A 174 -8.97 -5.20 0.20
CA TYR A 174 -8.64 -6.54 0.67
C TYR A 174 -9.86 -7.46 0.62
N GLY A 175 -11.00 -7.01 1.18
CA GLY A 175 -12.23 -7.79 1.21
C GLY A 175 -12.76 -8.14 -0.18
N CYS A 176 -12.65 -7.23 -1.17
CA CYS A 176 -13.02 -7.53 -2.55
C CYS A 176 -12.05 -8.49 -3.24
N CYS A 177 -10.75 -8.35 -2.99
CA CYS A 177 -9.72 -9.22 -3.56
C CYS A 177 -9.66 -10.61 -2.91
N ASP A 178 -10.21 -10.76 -1.70
CA ASP A 178 -10.27 -12.05 -1.03
C ASP A 178 -11.15 -13.04 -1.82
N GLY A 179 -10.61 -14.21 -2.12
CA GLY A 179 -11.26 -15.21 -2.98
C GLY A 179 -11.51 -14.81 -4.45
N SER A 180 -10.98 -13.68 -4.95
CA SER A 180 -11.23 -13.17 -6.31
C SER A 180 -9.94 -12.85 -7.08
N PRO A 181 -9.29 -13.85 -7.72
CA PRO A 181 -8.07 -13.65 -8.50
C PRO A 181 -8.21 -12.63 -9.64
N GLU A 182 -9.41 -12.51 -10.22
CA GLU A 182 -9.67 -11.56 -11.31
C GLU A 182 -9.58 -10.11 -10.83
N LEU A 183 -9.99 -9.82 -9.59
CA LEU A 183 -9.92 -8.48 -9.02
C LEU A 183 -8.48 -8.15 -8.58
N VAL A 184 -7.74 -9.14 -8.09
CA VAL A 184 -6.29 -8.99 -7.84
C VAL A 184 -5.56 -8.65 -9.14
N LEU A 185 -5.86 -9.34 -10.25
CA LEU A 185 -5.31 -9.04 -11.56
C LEU A 185 -5.60 -7.59 -12.02
N GLN A 186 -6.82 -7.10 -11.81
CA GLN A 186 -7.16 -5.71 -12.12
C GLN A 186 -6.37 -4.72 -11.25
N LEU A 187 -6.27 -5.00 -9.95
CA LEU A 187 -5.52 -4.17 -9.01
C LEU A 187 -4.01 -4.15 -9.32
N CYS A 188 -3.49 -5.24 -9.87
CA CYS A 188 -2.09 -5.36 -10.28
C CYS A 188 -1.82 -4.94 -11.74
N GLY A 189 -2.86 -4.58 -12.49
CA GLY A 189 -2.76 -4.09 -13.86
C GLY A 189 -2.49 -2.58 -13.92
N GLY A 190 -2.32 -2.03 -15.12
CA GLY A 190 -1.88 -0.64 -15.31
C GLY A 190 -2.80 0.44 -14.73
N GLN A 191 -4.10 0.17 -14.53
CA GLN A 191 -5.02 1.10 -13.84
C GLN A 191 -5.03 0.90 -12.32
N GLY A 192 -4.76 -0.31 -11.85
CA GLY A 192 -4.77 -0.66 -10.44
C GLY A 192 -3.47 -0.30 -9.72
N LEU A 193 -2.33 -0.48 -10.39
CA LEU A 193 -1.03 -0.22 -9.79
C LEU A 193 -0.87 1.23 -9.27
N PRO A 194 -1.27 2.28 -10.03
CA PRO A 194 -1.28 3.66 -9.51
C PRO A 194 -2.08 3.84 -8.22
N ILE A 195 -3.13 3.04 -8.00
CA ILE A 195 -3.95 3.08 -6.79
C ILE A 195 -3.16 2.52 -5.61
N VAL A 196 -2.55 1.34 -5.78
CA VAL A 196 -1.71 0.70 -4.75
C VAL A 196 -0.55 1.62 -4.36
N VAL A 197 0.10 2.23 -5.36
CA VAL A 197 1.13 3.26 -5.19
C VAL A 197 0.65 4.41 -4.31
N GLU A 198 -0.53 4.93 -4.61
CA GLU A 198 -1.10 6.09 -3.93
C GLU A 198 -1.51 5.76 -2.48
N ILE A 199 -2.04 4.56 -2.23
CA ILE A 199 -2.34 4.06 -0.89
C ILE A 199 -1.06 3.98 -0.05
N ILE A 200 0.00 3.38 -0.62
CA ILE A 200 1.32 3.29 0.01
C ILE A 200 1.87 4.69 0.33
N ARG A 201 1.75 5.64 -0.61
CA ARG A 201 2.14 7.04 -0.37
C ARG A 201 1.38 7.63 0.81
N THR A 202 0.05 7.51 0.82
CA THR A 202 -0.78 8.03 1.91
C THR A 202 -0.35 7.45 3.23
N ALA A 203 -0.32 6.12 3.35
CA ALA A 203 0.05 5.44 4.59
C ALA A 203 1.46 5.80 5.08
N SER A 204 2.41 6.05 4.16
CA SER A 204 3.76 6.48 4.53
C SER A 204 3.81 7.90 5.11
N LEU A 205 2.88 8.77 4.71
CA LEU A 205 2.80 10.16 5.17
C LEU A 205 2.02 10.29 6.48
N VAL A 206 0.90 9.58 6.60
CA VAL A 206 -0.02 9.73 7.75
C VAL A 206 0.01 8.58 8.74
N GLY A 207 0.74 7.51 8.43
CA GLY A 207 0.71 6.26 9.20
C GLY A 207 -0.51 5.39 8.86
N PHE A 208 -0.62 4.27 9.56
CA PHE A 208 -1.74 3.32 9.51
C PHE A 208 -2.06 2.85 10.92
N GLY A 209 -3.34 2.65 11.22
CA GLY A 209 -3.81 2.26 12.56
C GLY A 209 -4.12 0.78 12.66
N GLU A 210 -4.58 0.20 11.55
CA GLU A 210 -5.01 -1.18 11.45
C GLU A 210 -4.07 -2.00 10.54
N GLU A 211 -4.21 -3.33 10.59
CA GLU A 211 -3.34 -4.26 9.86
C GLU A 211 -3.76 -4.46 8.39
N TRP A 212 -4.84 -3.82 7.92
CA TRP A 212 -5.42 -4.06 6.59
C TRP A 212 -4.47 -3.74 5.44
N LEU A 213 -3.69 -2.67 5.54
CA LEU A 213 -2.68 -2.37 4.54
C LEU A 213 -1.65 -3.50 4.47
N LYS A 214 -1.27 -4.06 5.62
CA LYS A 214 -0.28 -5.15 5.67
C LYS A 214 -0.85 -6.43 5.06
N LEU A 215 -2.12 -6.74 5.36
CA LEU A 215 -2.83 -7.88 4.76
C LEU A 215 -2.97 -7.73 3.24
N LEU A 216 -3.34 -6.53 2.77
CA LEU A 216 -3.46 -6.21 1.36
C LEU A 216 -2.12 -6.37 0.63
N LEU A 217 -1.06 -5.78 1.16
CA LEU A 217 0.27 -5.88 0.57
C LEU A 217 0.83 -7.30 0.65
N SER A 218 0.59 -8.04 1.74
CA SER A 218 0.97 -9.45 1.84
C SER A 218 0.33 -10.26 0.72
N ARG A 219 -0.96 -10.08 0.47
CA ARG A 219 -1.67 -10.80 -0.58
C ARG A 219 -1.12 -10.48 -1.98
N ILE A 220 -1.00 -9.20 -2.30
CA ILE A 220 -0.52 -8.74 -3.60
C ILE A 220 0.96 -9.14 -3.84
N CYS A 221 1.81 -9.06 -2.81
CA CYS A 221 3.25 -9.19 -2.94
C CYS A 221 3.80 -10.61 -2.64
N LEU A 222 3.13 -11.38 -1.78
CA LEU A 222 3.63 -12.67 -1.30
C LEU A 222 2.82 -13.86 -1.82
N GLU A 223 1.49 -13.72 -1.89
CA GLU A 223 0.60 -14.81 -2.30
C GLU A 223 0.46 -14.90 -3.82
N ASP A 224 0.46 -13.75 -4.51
CA ASP A 224 0.22 -13.68 -5.95
C ASP A 224 1.48 -13.27 -6.77
N ILE A 225 1.48 -13.61 -8.07
CA ILE A 225 2.63 -13.50 -9.01
C ILE A 225 2.93 -12.03 -9.40
N TYR A 226 2.32 -11.04 -8.75
CA TYR A 226 2.33 -9.64 -9.20
C TYR A 226 3.40 -8.76 -8.55
N PHE A 227 4.28 -9.35 -7.75
CA PHE A 227 5.45 -8.66 -7.22
C PHE A 227 6.34 -8.06 -8.33
N PRO A 228 6.65 -8.72 -9.46
CA PRO A 228 7.51 -8.12 -10.46
C PRO A 228 6.92 -6.86 -11.13
N PRO A 229 5.65 -6.81 -11.60
CA PRO A 229 5.05 -5.58 -12.16
C PRO A 229 5.10 -4.37 -11.24
N LEU A 230 4.82 -4.54 -9.93
CA LEU A 230 4.90 -3.48 -8.92
C LEU A 230 6.26 -2.79 -8.86
N PHE A 231 7.34 -3.51 -9.17
CA PHE A 231 8.73 -3.03 -9.09
C PHE A 231 9.32 -2.64 -10.46
N LEU A 232 8.64 -2.97 -11.57
CA LEU A 232 9.13 -2.78 -12.93
C LEU A 232 8.39 -1.70 -13.72
N GLU A 233 7.13 -1.43 -13.39
CA GLU A 233 6.35 -0.46 -14.13
C GLU A 233 6.78 0.97 -13.72
N ASN A 234 6.99 1.84 -14.72
CA ASN A 234 7.53 3.20 -14.59
C ASN A 234 6.65 4.18 -13.78
N THR A 235 5.57 3.68 -13.18
CA THR A 235 4.47 4.37 -12.49
C THR A 235 4.90 5.17 -11.25
N TRP A 236 6.04 4.83 -10.65
CA TRP A 236 6.54 5.45 -9.42
C TRP A 236 7.31 6.76 -9.65
N SER A 237 7.63 7.09 -10.90
CA SER A 237 8.48 8.23 -11.28
C SER A 237 7.79 9.59 -11.09
N GLU A 238 6.46 9.64 -11.21
CA GLU A 238 5.67 10.90 -11.19
C GLU A 238 5.14 11.27 -9.80
N ALA A 239 5.36 10.38 -8.83
CA ALA A 239 4.44 10.27 -7.71
C ALA A 239 5.06 10.88 -6.42
N PHE A 240 6.38 10.86 -6.23
CA PHE A 240 7.03 11.35 -5.00
C PHE A 240 8.08 12.44 -5.27
N GLU A 241 7.66 13.67 -5.52
CA GLU A 241 8.53 14.82 -5.28
C GLU A 241 8.46 15.22 -3.80
N PHE A 242 9.24 14.63 -2.89
CA PHE A 242 9.51 15.26 -1.59
C PHE A 242 10.86 14.86 -1.00
N GLY A 243 11.73 15.86 -0.84
CA GLY A 243 12.91 15.79 0.01
C GLY A 243 12.55 16.14 1.45
N SER A 244 12.68 15.17 2.36
CA SER A 244 13.11 15.40 3.76
C SER A 244 13.31 14.07 4.48
N ARG A 245 14.42 13.95 5.19
CA ARG A 245 14.79 12.80 6.03
C ARG A 245 13.81 12.67 7.20
N ALA A 246 13.05 11.56 7.25
CA ALA A 246 12.32 11.16 8.44
C ALA A 246 12.94 9.87 9.03
N GLU A 247 13.25 9.89 10.33
CA GLU A 247 13.80 8.74 11.07
C GLU A 247 12.76 7.60 11.17
N SER A 248 13.14 6.38 10.76
CA SER A 248 12.26 5.22 10.77
C SER A 248 12.19 4.59 12.17
N ARG A 249 10.97 4.32 12.68
CA ARG A 249 10.72 3.57 13.93
C ARG A 249 10.80 2.04 13.76
N LEU A 250 11.56 1.57 12.76
CA LEU A 250 11.83 0.16 12.48
C LEU A 250 13.24 -0.22 12.97
N PRO A 251 13.50 -1.48 13.39
CA PRO A 251 12.57 -2.60 13.43
C PRO A 251 11.61 -2.57 14.64
N THR A 252 10.46 -3.21 14.47
CA THR A 252 9.37 -3.36 15.44
C THR A 252 9.35 -4.73 16.13
N GLY A 253 10.15 -5.70 15.65
CA GLY A 253 10.27 -7.04 16.26
C GLY A 253 9.32 -8.10 15.68
N PHE A 254 8.57 -7.77 14.62
CA PHE A 254 7.71 -8.71 13.89
C PHE A 254 8.18 -8.81 12.44
N ALA A 255 8.66 -9.98 12.02
CA ALA A 255 9.35 -10.17 10.74
C ALA A 255 8.55 -9.70 9.50
N VAL A 256 7.24 -9.92 9.46
CA VAL A 256 6.38 -9.49 8.35
C VAL A 256 6.18 -7.96 8.34
N ILE A 257 6.07 -7.35 9.51
CA ILE A 257 5.93 -5.89 9.69
C ILE A 257 7.25 -5.18 9.38
N ASP A 258 8.37 -5.80 9.75
CA ASP A 258 9.69 -5.29 9.44
C ASP A 258 9.97 -5.43 7.94
N VAL A 259 9.65 -6.55 7.29
CA VAL A 259 9.81 -6.73 5.84
C VAL A 259 8.93 -5.77 5.04
N LEU A 260 7.66 -5.58 5.42
CA LEU A 260 6.76 -4.61 4.77
C LEU A 260 7.15 -3.17 5.09
N GLY A 261 7.50 -2.87 6.34
CA GLY A 261 7.98 -1.56 6.77
C GLY A 261 9.27 -1.16 6.07
N TYR A 262 10.21 -2.10 5.91
CA TYR A 262 11.41 -1.93 5.10
C TYR A 262 11.07 -1.76 3.63
N SER A 263 10.19 -2.59 3.06
CA SER A 263 9.74 -2.44 1.66
C SER A 263 9.11 -1.06 1.40
N LEU A 264 8.27 -0.56 2.32
CA LEU A 264 7.59 0.74 2.22
C LEU A 264 8.54 1.92 2.48
N THR A 265 9.47 1.79 3.43
CA THR A 265 10.51 2.81 3.71
C THR A 265 11.48 2.91 2.54
N ILE A 266 11.84 1.78 1.93
CA ILE A 266 12.61 1.72 0.68
C ILE A 266 11.84 2.39 -0.46
N LEU A 267 10.55 2.09 -0.63
CA LEU A 267 9.70 2.68 -1.67
C LEU A 267 9.54 4.20 -1.48
N ARG A 268 9.35 4.72 -0.26
CA ARG A 268 9.31 6.16 0.07
C ARG A 268 10.57 6.89 -0.44
N ASP A 269 11.70 6.24 -0.31
CA ASP A 269 13.02 6.82 -0.41
C ASP A 269 13.68 6.64 -1.80
N VAL A 270 13.31 5.57 -2.50
CA VAL A 270 13.57 5.31 -3.94
C VAL A 270 12.91 6.36 -4.82
N CYS A 271 11.83 6.97 -4.36
CA CYS A 271 11.03 7.90 -5.13
C CYS A 271 11.32 9.37 -4.82
N ALA A 272 11.88 9.71 -3.66
CA ALA A 272 12.32 11.07 -3.31
C ALA A 272 13.49 11.63 -4.16
N ASN A 273 14.09 10.83 -5.05
CA ASN A 273 15.26 11.18 -5.88
C ASN A 273 14.91 11.10 -7.38
N ASN A 274 14.27 12.17 -7.89
CA ASN A 274 13.85 12.39 -9.27
C ASN A 274 14.84 11.84 -10.34
N GLY A 275 14.27 11.22 -11.38
CA GLY A 275 14.95 10.71 -12.55
C GLY A 275 14.63 9.25 -12.80
N GLY A 276 13.73 9.00 -13.75
CA GLY A 276 13.28 7.68 -14.19
C GLY A 276 14.46 6.77 -14.52
N VAL A 277 14.68 5.78 -13.66
CA VAL A 277 15.81 4.87 -13.74
C VAL A 277 15.38 3.55 -13.11
N GLY A 278 15.30 2.50 -13.94
CA GLY A 278 14.98 1.13 -13.52
C GLY A 278 15.95 0.59 -12.46
N ILE A 279 15.62 -0.56 -11.89
CA ILE A 279 16.38 -1.27 -10.85
C ILE A 279 17.88 -1.36 -11.24
N ASP A 280 18.16 -1.52 -12.55
CA ASP A 280 19.48 -1.58 -13.17
C ASP A 280 20.41 -0.40 -12.87
N LYS A 281 19.91 0.81 -12.59
CA LYS A 281 20.77 1.93 -12.13
C LYS A 281 20.46 2.44 -10.72
N LYS A 282 19.69 1.69 -9.91
CA LYS A 282 19.55 1.90 -8.45
C LYS A 282 20.39 0.92 -7.63
N PHE A 283 20.68 -0.26 -8.18
CA PHE A 283 21.67 -1.20 -7.64
C PHE A 283 23.10 -0.77 -8.01
N GLU A 284 23.49 0.44 -7.61
CA GLU A 284 24.87 0.82 -7.77
C GLU A 284 25.75 0.01 -6.78
N PRO A 285 26.95 -0.40 -7.20
CA PRO A 285 27.87 -1.13 -6.33
C PRO A 285 28.09 -0.37 -5.00
N PRO A 286 28.21 -1.10 -3.87
CA PRO A 286 28.68 -0.56 -2.61
C PRO A 286 29.86 0.39 -2.77
N GLN A 287 29.96 1.40 -1.91
CA GLN A 287 30.99 2.44 -2.03
C GLN A 287 32.39 1.84 -2.15
N THR A 288 32.65 0.76 -1.41
CA THR A 288 33.88 -0.04 -1.49
C THR A 288 34.17 -0.57 -2.90
N ILE A 289 33.15 -1.11 -3.58
CA ILE A 289 33.28 -1.62 -4.95
C ILE A 289 33.39 -0.46 -5.95
N ARG A 290 32.67 0.64 -5.76
CA ARG A 290 32.73 1.79 -6.68
C ARG A 290 34.07 2.51 -6.65
N LYS A 291 34.65 2.68 -5.46
CA LYS A 291 36.02 3.20 -5.28
C LYS A 291 37.03 2.34 -6.05
N ALA A 292 36.87 1.02 -5.97
CA ALA A 292 37.70 0.05 -6.66
C ALA A 292 37.51 0.12 -8.20
N MET A 293 36.27 0.19 -8.70
CA MET A 293 35.97 0.23 -10.14
C MET A 293 36.41 1.52 -10.83
N ASN A 294 36.28 2.67 -10.18
CA ASN A 294 36.64 3.98 -10.77
C ASN A 294 38.15 4.16 -10.97
N GLN A 295 38.99 3.32 -10.36
CA GLN A 295 40.46 3.39 -10.48
C GLN A 295 41.03 2.36 -11.47
N ALA A 296 40.25 1.34 -11.86
CA ALA A 296 40.65 0.34 -12.84
C ALA A 296 40.45 0.78 -14.31
N GLY A 297 39.61 1.79 -14.55
CA GLY A 297 39.37 2.36 -15.88
C GLY A 297 40.19 3.64 -16.11
N ASN A 298 41.07 3.63 -17.13
CA ASN A 298 41.62 4.86 -17.68
C ASN A 298 40.47 5.81 -18.07
N GLN A 299 40.62 7.09 -17.72
CA GLN A 299 39.66 8.16 -17.95
C GLN A 299 39.12 8.17 -19.38
N GLU A 300 37.83 7.86 -19.57
CA GLU A 300 37.01 8.42 -20.66
C GLU A 300 35.51 8.12 -20.41
N ALA A 301 34.86 9.03 -19.68
CA ALA A 301 33.45 9.43 -19.82
C ALA A 301 33.05 10.21 -18.56
N THR A 302 33.38 11.50 -18.55
CA THR A 302 32.87 12.47 -17.57
C THR A 302 31.36 12.63 -17.77
N THR A 303 30.57 11.71 -17.21
CA THR A 303 29.16 11.98 -16.92
C THR A 303 29.07 12.38 -15.46
N SER A 304 28.66 13.63 -15.20
CA SER A 304 28.51 14.18 -13.86
C SER A 304 27.37 13.48 -13.12
N TYR A 305 27.64 12.30 -12.54
CA TYR A 305 26.71 11.64 -11.65
C TYR A 305 26.95 12.18 -10.23
N SER A 306 26.00 12.99 -9.75
CA SER A 306 25.93 13.36 -8.34
C SER A 306 25.75 12.06 -7.52
N PRO A 307 26.53 11.83 -6.45
CA PRO A 307 26.38 10.65 -5.64
C PRO A 307 24.99 10.68 -4.97
N LYS A 308 24.05 9.86 -5.46
CA LYS A 308 22.76 9.68 -4.79
C LYS A 308 23.04 9.05 -3.42
N VAL A 309 22.94 9.87 -2.38
CA VAL A 309 23.10 9.45 -0.98
C VAL A 309 22.02 8.42 -0.67
N CYS A 310 22.41 7.29 -0.05
CA CYS A 310 21.45 6.28 0.41
C CYS A 310 20.44 6.96 1.36
N PRO A 311 19.13 6.78 1.15
CA PRO A 311 18.13 7.60 1.83
C PRO A 311 18.15 7.52 3.36
N TYR A 312 18.51 6.36 3.91
CA TYR A 312 18.82 6.16 5.32
C TYR A 312 19.89 5.07 5.49
N LYS A 313 20.48 4.99 6.70
CA LYS A 313 21.44 3.94 7.08
C LYS A 313 20.73 2.59 7.18
N GLY A 314 21.17 1.59 6.41
CA GLY A 314 20.57 0.27 6.33
C GLY A 314 19.67 0.05 5.11
N PHE A 315 19.39 1.09 4.32
CA PHE A 315 18.55 1.01 3.12
C PHE A 315 18.95 -0.10 2.15
N ARG A 316 20.27 -0.23 1.88
CA ARG A 316 20.78 -1.23 0.94
C ARG A 316 20.62 -2.64 1.50
N ARG A 317 20.86 -2.82 2.80
CA ARG A 317 20.66 -4.10 3.50
C ARG A 317 19.20 -4.53 3.39
N ASP A 318 18.29 -3.61 3.66
CA ASP A 318 16.85 -3.87 3.65
C ASP A 318 16.37 -4.30 2.26
N LEU A 319 16.89 -3.65 1.22
CA LEU A 319 16.54 -3.97 -0.17
C LEU A 319 16.98 -5.39 -0.52
N VAL A 320 18.22 -5.73 -0.16
CA VAL A 320 18.78 -7.07 -0.34
C VAL A 320 17.98 -8.11 0.42
N ALA A 321 17.58 -7.82 1.66
CA ALA A 321 16.79 -8.71 2.50
C ALA A 321 15.41 -9.02 1.90
N VAL A 322 14.71 -7.98 1.42
CA VAL A 322 13.40 -8.14 0.76
C VAL A 322 13.52 -9.02 -0.48
N ILE A 323 14.48 -8.75 -1.36
CA ILE A 323 14.69 -9.55 -2.58
C ILE A 323 15.00 -11.01 -2.23
N GLY A 324 15.86 -11.25 -1.23
CA GLY A 324 16.17 -12.60 -0.76
C GLY A 324 14.96 -13.37 -0.24
N ASN A 325 14.13 -12.72 0.57
CA ASN A 325 12.89 -13.31 1.07
C ASN A 325 11.88 -13.57 -0.05
N CYS A 326 11.84 -12.70 -1.07
CA CYS A 326 11.02 -12.90 -2.25
C CYS A 326 11.44 -14.12 -3.08
N ALA A 327 12.74 -14.38 -3.20
CA ALA A 327 13.27 -15.52 -3.95
C ALA A 327 13.09 -16.88 -3.25
N TYR A 328 12.83 -16.91 -1.94
CA TYR A 328 12.82 -18.16 -1.18
C TYR A 328 11.75 -19.14 -1.68
N ARG A 329 12.20 -20.31 -2.18
CA ARG A 329 11.37 -21.42 -2.69
C ARG A 329 10.36 -21.03 -3.78
N ARG A 330 10.62 -19.93 -4.51
CA ARG A 330 9.76 -19.44 -5.59
C ARG A 330 10.52 -19.42 -6.91
N LYS A 331 10.49 -20.53 -7.66
CA LYS A 331 11.27 -20.69 -8.91
C LYS A 331 11.04 -19.59 -9.93
N HIS A 332 9.79 -19.15 -10.14
CA HIS A 332 9.49 -18.09 -11.09
C HIS A 332 10.15 -16.75 -10.71
N VAL A 333 10.15 -16.37 -9.42
CA VAL A 333 10.85 -15.16 -8.94
C VAL A 333 12.36 -15.30 -9.11
N GLN A 334 12.90 -16.47 -8.77
CA GLN A 334 14.33 -16.77 -8.96
C GLN A 334 14.75 -16.64 -10.43
N ASP A 335 13.94 -17.15 -11.35
CA ASP A 335 14.18 -17.09 -12.80
C ASP A 335 14.05 -15.65 -13.33
N ASP A 336 13.03 -14.89 -12.89
CA ASP A 336 12.86 -13.49 -13.25
C ASP A 336 14.06 -12.62 -12.84
N ILE A 337 14.59 -12.85 -11.64
CA ILE A 337 15.78 -12.14 -11.14
C ILE A 337 17.00 -12.49 -11.99
N ARG A 338 17.19 -13.77 -12.38
CA ARG A 338 18.26 -14.18 -13.29
C ARG A 338 18.12 -13.53 -14.67
N GLN A 339 16.92 -13.54 -15.25
CA GLN A 339 16.67 -12.98 -16.59
C GLN A 339 16.92 -11.47 -16.65
N LYS A 340 16.77 -10.77 -15.54
CA LYS A 340 17.07 -9.33 -15.38
C LYS A 340 18.50 -9.06 -14.92
N ASN A 341 19.40 -10.04 -15.02
CA ASN A 341 20.79 -9.93 -14.61
C ASN A 341 20.99 -9.56 -13.11
N GLY A 342 19.96 -9.78 -12.29
CA GLY A 342 19.95 -9.39 -10.88
C GLY A 342 20.84 -10.24 -9.98
N MET A 343 21.27 -11.43 -10.43
CA MET A 343 22.19 -12.28 -9.66
C MET A 343 23.56 -11.65 -9.48
N LEU A 344 24.11 -11.03 -10.53
CA LEU A 344 25.41 -10.34 -10.44
C LEU A 344 25.33 -9.14 -9.49
N LEU A 345 24.23 -8.38 -9.58
CA LEU A 345 23.96 -7.27 -8.69
C LEU A 345 23.82 -7.71 -7.22
N MET A 346 23.22 -8.87 -6.98
CA MET A 346 23.09 -9.44 -5.64
C MET A 346 24.44 -9.92 -5.07
N LEU A 347 25.29 -10.53 -5.91
CA LEU A 347 26.66 -10.89 -5.53
C LEU A 347 27.49 -9.67 -5.13
N GLN A 348 27.30 -8.52 -5.80
CA GLN A 348 27.97 -7.27 -5.43
C GLN A 348 27.57 -6.75 -4.03
N GLN A 349 26.46 -7.23 -3.46
CA GLN A 349 26.05 -6.84 -2.11
C GLN A 349 26.66 -7.73 -1.02
N CYS A 350 27.42 -8.76 -1.38
CA CYS A 350 28.08 -9.67 -0.43
C CYS A 350 29.36 -9.03 0.18
N VAL A 351 29.30 -7.76 0.55
CA VAL A 351 30.41 -6.99 1.12
C VAL A 351 29.98 -6.26 2.38
N THR A 352 30.95 -5.95 3.23
CA THR A 352 30.71 -5.11 4.41
C THR A 352 30.53 -3.66 4.01
N ASP A 353 29.58 -2.99 4.65
CA ASP A 353 29.23 -1.60 4.41
C ASP A 353 28.87 -0.96 5.75
N GLU A 354 29.58 0.11 6.14
CA GLU A 354 29.44 0.75 7.46
C GLU A 354 28.09 1.44 7.63
N ASP A 355 27.52 1.96 6.54
CA ASP A 355 26.19 2.57 6.55
C ASP A 355 25.09 1.52 6.47
N ASN A 356 25.43 0.25 6.19
CA ASN A 356 24.49 -0.86 6.07
C ASN A 356 24.96 -2.11 6.84
N PRO A 357 24.89 -2.09 8.19
CA PRO A 357 25.24 -3.25 9.01
C PRO A 357 24.48 -4.50 8.56
N PHE A 358 25.15 -5.65 8.50
CA PHE A 358 24.61 -6.92 8.01
C PHE A 358 24.30 -7.03 6.50
N LEU A 359 24.70 -6.05 5.68
CA LEU A 359 24.51 -6.12 4.23
C LEU A 359 25.11 -7.39 3.62
N ARG A 360 26.34 -7.75 4.01
CA ARG A 360 27.04 -8.95 3.55
C ARG A 360 26.23 -10.22 3.85
N GLU A 361 25.77 -10.36 5.09
CA GLU A 361 25.02 -11.51 5.58
C GLU A 361 23.71 -11.67 4.79
N TRP A 362 23.00 -10.56 4.59
CA TRP A 362 21.80 -10.55 3.77
C TRP A 362 22.10 -10.83 2.30
N GLY A 363 23.21 -10.32 1.73
CA GLY A 363 23.63 -10.63 0.36
C GLY A 363 23.85 -12.13 0.16
N ILE A 364 24.57 -12.76 1.09
CA ILE A 364 24.82 -14.21 1.07
C ILE A 364 23.51 -14.99 1.22
N TRP A 365 22.64 -14.58 2.14
CA TRP A 365 21.35 -15.23 2.37
C TRP A 365 20.44 -15.13 1.15
N SER A 366 20.38 -13.96 0.51
CA SER A 366 19.61 -13.73 -0.70
C SER A 366 20.14 -14.56 -1.88
N MET A 367 21.46 -14.67 -2.03
CA MET A 367 22.06 -15.56 -3.02
C MET A 367 21.74 -17.03 -2.76
N ARG A 368 21.80 -17.49 -1.51
CA ARG A 368 21.37 -18.84 -1.15
C ARG A 368 19.91 -19.06 -1.61
N ASN A 369 19.01 -18.14 -1.29
CA ASN A 369 17.60 -18.27 -1.67
C ASN A 369 17.37 -18.24 -3.18
N LEU A 370 18.19 -17.52 -3.94
CA LEU A 370 18.15 -17.50 -5.41
C LEU A 370 18.62 -18.82 -6.03
N LEU A 371 19.53 -19.53 -5.37
CA LEU A 371 20.14 -20.78 -5.85
C LEU A 371 19.42 -22.04 -5.33
N GLU A 372 18.72 -21.95 -4.19
CA GLU A 372 18.04 -23.08 -3.56
C GLU A 372 16.96 -23.66 -4.49
N GLY A 373 17.18 -24.89 -4.94
CA GLY A 373 16.25 -25.62 -5.80
C GLY A 373 16.18 -25.15 -7.26
N ASN A 374 17.10 -24.30 -7.73
CA ASN A 374 17.12 -23.78 -9.09
C ASN A 374 18.46 -24.06 -9.80
N SER A 375 18.48 -25.11 -10.63
CA SER A 375 19.66 -25.55 -11.38
C SER A 375 20.17 -24.52 -12.38
N GLU A 376 19.27 -23.78 -13.01
CA GLU A 376 19.59 -22.77 -14.03
C GLU A 376 20.31 -21.57 -13.40
N ASN A 377 19.87 -21.17 -12.19
CA ASN A 377 20.57 -20.14 -11.42
C ASN A 377 21.93 -20.63 -10.92
N GLN A 378 22.03 -21.89 -10.47
CA GLN A 378 23.31 -22.50 -10.05
C GLN A 378 24.30 -22.54 -11.20
N GLN A 379 23.87 -22.94 -12.39
CA GLN A 379 24.70 -22.96 -13.59
C GLN A 379 25.19 -21.56 -13.95
N ALA A 380 24.30 -20.56 -13.96
CA ALA A 380 24.67 -19.19 -14.29
C ALA A 380 25.70 -18.58 -13.31
N VAL A 381 25.69 -18.98 -12.04
CA VAL A 381 26.75 -18.58 -11.08
C VAL A 381 28.03 -19.40 -11.27
N ALA A 382 27.92 -20.69 -11.62
CA ALA A 382 29.07 -21.54 -11.90
C ALA A 382 29.87 -21.12 -13.15
N GLU A 383 29.19 -20.48 -14.10
CA GLU A 383 29.79 -19.91 -15.32
C GLU A 383 30.52 -18.57 -15.08
N LEU A 384 30.48 -18.02 -13.86
CA LEU A 384 31.21 -16.78 -13.53
C LEU A 384 32.72 -17.05 -13.46
N GLU A 385 33.48 -16.32 -14.27
CA GLU A 385 34.94 -16.41 -14.31
C GLU A 385 35.58 -15.27 -13.50
N ILE A 386 36.66 -15.62 -12.79
CA ILE A 386 37.49 -14.63 -12.08
C ILE A 386 38.30 -13.86 -13.12
N GLN A 387 38.01 -12.57 -13.27
CA GLN A 387 38.73 -11.69 -14.21
C GLN A 387 39.97 -11.02 -13.58
N GLY A 388 40.06 -10.95 -12.25
CA GLY A 388 41.20 -10.38 -11.53
C GLY A 388 40.86 -9.86 -10.13
N SER A 389 41.86 -9.39 -9.40
CA SER A 389 41.69 -8.61 -8.17
C SER A 389 41.70 -7.12 -8.49
N VAL A 390 40.97 -6.33 -7.69
CA VAL A 390 41.02 -4.87 -7.76
C VAL A 390 41.81 -4.37 -6.57
N ASP A 391 42.80 -3.50 -6.82
CA ASP A 391 43.62 -2.92 -5.77
C ASP A 391 42.78 -1.99 -4.89
N MET A 392 42.78 -2.26 -3.58
CA MET A 392 42.08 -1.44 -2.59
C MET A 392 43.06 -0.42 -1.98
N PRO A 393 42.80 0.89 -2.07
CA PRO A 393 43.69 1.93 -1.56
C PRO A 393 44.06 1.77 -0.08
N GLU A 394 43.14 1.23 0.74
CA GLU A 394 43.42 0.96 2.16
C GLU A 394 44.49 -0.13 2.33
N LEU A 395 44.49 -1.16 1.47
CA LEU A 395 45.50 -2.23 1.49
C LEU A 395 46.83 -1.74 0.92
N THR A 396 46.79 -0.97 -0.17
CA THR A 396 48.00 -0.38 -0.76
C THR A 396 48.69 0.57 0.23
N GLY A 397 47.94 1.36 1.00
CA GLY A 397 48.45 2.20 2.08
C GLY A 397 49.10 1.42 3.23
N LEU A 398 48.77 0.14 3.37
CA LEU A 398 49.40 -0.80 4.31
C LEU A 398 50.53 -1.63 3.69
N GLY A 399 50.88 -1.39 2.41
CA GLY A 399 51.90 -2.16 1.68
C GLY A 399 51.42 -3.56 1.28
N LEU A 400 50.12 -3.78 1.13
CA LEU A 400 49.50 -5.07 0.84
C LEU A 400 48.70 -5.02 -0.48
N LYS A 401 48.77 -6.08 -1.28
CA LYS A 401 47.91 -6.29 -2.46
C LYS A 401 47.23 -7.64 -2.40
N VAL A 402 46.12 -7.79 -3.12
CA VAL A 402 45.41 -9.07 -3.25
C VAL A 402 45.80 -9.69 -4.58
N GLU A 403 46.33 -10.91 -4.56
CA GLU A 403 46.61 -11.72 -5.75
C GLU A 403 45.71 -12.95 -5.78
N VAL A 404 45.31 -13.38 -6.97
CA VAL A 404 44.58 -14.64 -7.15
C VAL A 404 45.59 -15.74 -7.41
N ASP A 405 45.61 -16.74 -6.53
CA ASP A 405 46.45 -17.93 -6.71
C ASP A 405 45.94 -18.72 -7.93
N GLN A 406 46.80 -18.91 -8.92
CA GLN A 406 46.43 -19.55 -10.20
C GLN A 406 46.07 -21.04 -10.06
N ASN A 407 46.54 -21.71 -9.01
CA ASN A 407 46.31 -23.14 -8.78
C ASN A 407 45.03 -23.37 -7.97
N THR A 408 44.77 -22.51 -6.98
CA THR A 408 43.61 -22.68 -6.09
C THR A 408 42.42 -21.78 -6.46
N ARG A 409 42.63 -20.79 -7.34
CA ARG A 409 41.69 -19.71 -7.67
C ARG A 409 41.23 -18.89 -6.45
N LEU A 410 41.95 -19.00 -5.32
CA LEU A 410 41.66 -18.27 -4.09
C LEU A 410 42.43 -16.95 -4.04
N ALA A 411 41.81 -15.93 -3.47
CA ALA A 411 42.46 -14.64 -3.23
C ALA A 411 43.41 -14.75 -2.03
N LYS A 412 44.64 -14.24 -2.18
CA LYS A 412 45.68 -14.19 -1.15
C LYS A 412 46.18 -12.76 -0.98
N LEU A 413 46.37 -12.34 0.26
CA LEU A 413 47.06 -11.09 0.57
C LEU A 413 48.57 -11.30 0.47
N VAL A 414 49.27 -10.44 -0.28
CA VAL A 414 50.73 -10.44 -0.41
C VAL A 414 51.28 -9.03 -0.20
N ASN A 415 52.54 -8.94 0.23
CA ASN A 415 53.19 -7.64 0.37
C ASN A 415 53.50 -7.04 -1.01
N ILE A 416 53.36 -5.72 -1.12
CA ILE A 416 53.84 -4.94 -2.25
C ILE A 416 55.35 -4.76 -2.03
N THR A 417 56.16 -5.46 -2.82
CA THR A 417 57.62 -5.34 -2.85
C THR A 417 58.10 -4.06 -3.48
#